data_AF-A0A1I8HHC9-F1
#
_entry.id   AF-A0A1I8HHC9-F1
#
_cell.length_a   1.000
_cell.length_b   1.000
_cell.length_c   1.000
_cell.angle_alpha   90.00
_cell.angle_beta   90.00
_cell.angle_gamma   90.00
#
_symmetry.space_group_name_H-M   'P 1'
#
loop_
_entity.id
_entity.type
_entity.pdbx_description
1 polymer ?
#
loop_
_entity_poly.entity_id
_entity_poly.type
_entity_poly.pdbx_seq_one_letter_code
_entity_poly.pdbx_strand_id
1 'polypeptide(L)'
;AQSSQQLCHTAFREVSSGSLCIRSAFTRTLPGIASELRCSIECGGEPSCQAFTMADGPCQLFVFDRCSKSVRDCGCSRRGRLFVKRQPGLEPGALCPPGYADELCGVKYRLINSTATWSAQKLRCESDSGLAMLADVTNSSEMSHVEAMYTALSPGVAVYLGGYRVFPGAAQTDGWLWTACNITVDDTLWGSGEPNSFGEKATARYPTVPKLVDITDSGAYGALCECVSPFD
;
A
#
# COMPACT_ATOMS: atom_id res chain seq x y z
N ALA A 1 4.83 -16.68 -35.87
CA ALA A 1 4.05 -17.08 -34.68
C ALA A 1 4.98 -17.07 -33.48
N GLN A 2 4.85 -16.08 -32.59
CA GLN A 2 5.58 -16.10 -31.31
C GLN A 2 5.00 -17.23 -30.45
N SER A 3 5.86 -18.00 -29.78
CA SER A 3 5.40 -19.15 -28.99
C SER A 3 4.54 -18.65 -27.82
N SER A 4 3.54 -19.42 -27.41
CA SER A 4 2.63 -19.05 -26.32
C SER A 4 3.34 -18.82 -24.97
N GLN A 5 4.55 -19.36 -24.77
CA GLN A 5 5.41 -19.02 -23.62
C GLN A 5 5.91 -17.58 -23.68
N GLN A 6 6.18 -17.06 -24.88
CA GLN A 6 6.63 -15.69 -25.12
C GLN A 6 5.56 -14.65 -24.72
N LEU A 7 4.27 -14.98 -24.88
CA LEU A 7 3.12 -14.17 -24.42
C LEU A 7 3.02 -14.07 -22.88
N CYS A 8 3.36 -15.14 -22.16
CA CYS A 8 3.40 -15.13 -20.70
C CYS A 8 4.53 -14.23 -20.19
N HIS A 9 5.74 -14.36 -20.78
CA HIS A 9 6.91 -13.56 -20.40
C HIS A 9 6.81 -12.06 -20.77
N THR A 10 5.93 -11.70 -21.72
CA THR A 10 5.65 -10.29 -22.02
C THR A 10 4.77 -9.62 -20.97
N ALA A 11 3.90 -10.35 -20.27
CA ALA A 11 2.98 -9.79 -19.27
C ALA A 11 3.45 -10.01 -17.82
N PHE A 12 4.26 -11.04 -17.57
CA PHE A 12 4.76 -11.39 -16.25
C PHE A 12 6.28 -11.46 -16.23
N ARG A 13 6.86 -11.12 -15.08
CA ARG A 13 8.28 -11.28 -14.79
C ARG A 13 8.46 -12.36 -13.73
N GLU A 14 9.29 -13.35 -14.03
CA GLU A 14 9.72 -14.32 -13.02
C GLU A 14 10.62 -13.65 -11.97
N VAL A 15 10.31 -13.93 -10.70
CA VAL A 15 11.12 -13.60 -9.53
C VAL A 15 11.44 -14.92 -8.83
N SER A 16 12.72 -15.28 -8.79
CA SER A 16 13.18 -16.60 -8.31
C SER A 16 13.16 -16.73 -6.78
N SER A 17 13.24 -15.61 -6.06
CA SER A 17 13.25 -15.56 -4.58
C SER A 17 12.19 -14.59 -4.06
N GLY A 18 10.98 -14.70 -4.58
CA GLY A 18 9.85 -13.90 -4.12
C GLY A 18 9.24 -14.46 -2.83
N SER A 19 8.69 -13.61 -1.97
CA SER A 19 7.94 -14.07 -0.81
C SER A 19 6.70 -14.86 -1.22
N LEU A 20 6.52 -16.04 -0.61
CA LEU A 20 5.33 -16.89 -0.75
C LEU A 20 4.44 -16.81 0.50
N CYS A 21 4.71 -15.87 1.40
CA CYS A 21 4.02 -15.68 2.67
C CYS A 21 2.80 -14.77 2.54
N ILE A 22 2.04 -14.89 1.46
CA ILE A 22 0.87 -14.05 1.23
C ILE A 22 -0.27 -14.58 2.10
N ARG A 23 -0.94 -13.70 2.85
CA ARG A 23 -2.06 -14.10 3.72
C ARG A 23 -3.18 -14.70 2.88
N SER A 24 -3.87 -15.69 3.43
CA SER A 24 -4.90 -16.45 2.72
C SER A 24 -6.00 -15.58 2.09
N ALA A 25 -6.34 -14.45 2.73
CA ALA A 25 -7.30 -13.47 2.23
C ALA A 25 -6.92 -12.86 0.85
N PHE A 26 -5.63 -12.88 0.50
CA PHE A 26 -5.09 -12.36 -0.76
C PHE A 26 -4.58 -13.48 -1.68
N THR A 27 -4.94 -14.73 -1.40
CA THR A 27 -4.57 -15.89 -2.22
C THR A 27 -5.79 -16.58 -2.80
N ARG A 28 -5.69 -17.07 -4.04
CA ARG A 28 -6.71 -17.90 -4.66
C ARG A 28 -6.06 -19.08 -5.37
N THR A 29 -6.33 -20.30 -4.88
CA THR A 29 -5.80 -21.53 -5.48
C THR A 29 -6.74 -22.08 -6.55
N LEU A 30 -6.19 -22.45 -7.71
CA LEU A 30 -6.89 -23.02 -8.85
C LEU A 30 -6.43 -24.47 -9.06
N PRO A 31 -7.07 -25.46 -8.40
CA PRO A 31 -6.57 -26.84 -8.31
C PRO A 31 -6.48 -27.56 -9.65
N GLY A 32 -7.28 -27.17 -10.65
CA GLY A 32 -7.28 -27.77 -11.98
C GLY A 32 -6.22 -27.22 -12.94
N ILE A 33 -5.38 -26.27 -12.51
CA ILE A 33 -4.42 -25.58 -13.37
C ILE A 33 -3.00 -25.94 -12.97
N ALA A 34 -2.36 -26.75 -13.83
CA ALA A 34 -1.00 -27.25 -13.65
C ALA A 34 0.02 -26.66 -14.66
N SER A 35 -0.36 -25.64 -15.44
CA SER A 35 0.55 -24.98 -16.38
C SER A 35 0.65 -23.47 -16.14
N GLU A 36 1.88 -22.95 -16.22
CA GLU A 36 2.19 -21.53 -16.01
C GLU A 36 1.44 -20.64 -17.00
N LEU A 37 1.34 -21.07 -18.26
CA LEU A 37 0.58 -20.35 -19.28
C LEU A 37 -0.89 -20.19 -18.91
N ARG A 38 -1.56 -21.27 -18.46
CA ARG A 38 -2.95 -21.18 -18.03
C ARG A 38 -3.09 -20.31 -16.80
N CYS A 39 -2.20 -20.46 -15.81
CA CYS A 39 -2.19 -19.63 -14.61
C CYS A 39 -2.02 -18.14 -14.93
N SER A 40 -1.16 -17.79 -15.89
CA SER A 40 -0.98 -16.42 -16.36
C SER A 40 -2.20 -15.82 -17.05
N ILE A 41 -2.99 -16.65 -17.76
CA ILE A 41 -4.22 -16.21 -18.41
C ILE A 41 -5.27 -15.87 -17.35
N GLU A 42 -5.43 -16.75 -16.35
CA GLU A 42 -6.35 -16.51 -15.23
C GLU A 42 -5.96 -15.27 -14.42
N CYS A 43 -4.67 -15.11 -14.11
CA CYS A 43 -4.17 -13.90 -13.45
C CYS A 43 -4.30 -12.64 -14.34
N GLY A 44 -4.06 -12.78 -15.64
CA GLY A 44 -4.17 -11.68 -16.60
C GLY A 44 -5.59 -11.16 -16.73
N GLY A 45 -6.58 -12.05 -16.65
CA GLY A 45 -8.01 -11.71 -16.68
C GLY A 45 -8.56 -11.09 -15.41
N GLU A 46 -7.86 -11.22 -14.27
CA GLU A 46 -8.26 -10.64 -12.99
C GLU A 46 -7.54 -9.28 -12.78
N PRO A 47 -8.28 -8.16 -12.66
CA PRO A 47 -7.67 -6.84 -12.48
C PRO A 47 -6.77 -6.74 -11.25
N SER A 48 -7.19 -7.32 -10.13
CA SER A 48 -6.46 -7.32 -8.85
C SER A 48 -5.43 -8.44 -8.72
N CYS A 49 -5.29 -9.34 -9.70
CA CYS A 49 -4.20 -10.31 -9.63
C CYS A 49 -2.88 -9.64 -9.98
N GLN A 50 -1.96 -9.62 -9.00
CA GLN A 50 -0.65 -8.98 -9.14
C GLN A 50 0.47 -9.97 -9.40
N ALA A 51 0.28 -11.25 -9.07
CA ALA A 51 1.25 -12.30 -9.33
C ALA A 51 0.61 -13.68 -9.22
N PHE A 52 1.36 -14.71 -9.61
CA PHE A 52 0.99 -16.09 -9.34
C PHE A 52 2.23 -16.94 -9.04
N THR A 53 2.02 -18.09 -8.41
CA THR A 53 3.03 -19.12 -8.22
C THR A 53 2.46 -20.51 -8.51
N MET A 54 3.37 -21.44 -8.77
CA MET A 54 3.10 -22.88 -8.86
C MET A 54 4.07 -23.67 -7.97
N ALA A 55 4.76 -23.00 -7.03
CA ALA A 55 5.80 -23.60 -6.21
C ALA A 55 5.26 -24.69 -5.26
N ASP A 56 4.01 -24.54 -4.80
CA ASP A 56 3.36 -25.45 -3.84
C ASP A 56 2.37 -26.43 -4.51
N GLY A 57 2.44 -26.59 -5.84
CA GLY A 57 1.57 -27.49 -6.61
C GLY A 57 0.71 -26.74 -7.63
N PRO A 58 -0.63 -26.74 -7.50
CA PRO A 58 -1.50 -26.09 -8.48
C PRO A 58 -1.28 -24.57 -8.51
N CYS A 59 -1.75 -23.94 -9.58
CA CYS A 59 -1.74 -22.49 -9.74
C CYS A 59 -2.33 -21.78 -8.52
N GLN A 60 -1.56 -20.89 -7.91
CA GLN A 60 -2.00 -20.00 -6.85
C GLN A 60 -1.83 -18.56 -7.30
N LEU A 61 -2.93 -17.82 -7.31
CA LEU A 61 -2.97 -16.40 -7.64
C LEU A 61 -2.79 -15.56 -6.37
N PHE A 62 -2.07 -14.45 -6.49
CA PHE A 62 -1.95 -13.42 -5.47
C PHE A 62 -2.76 -12.20 -5.90
N VAL A 63 -3.86 -11.97 -5.19
CA VAL A 63 -4.95 -11.06 -5.58
C VAL A 63 -5.08 -9.98 -4.52
N PHE A 64 -4.65 -8.77 -4.87
CA PHE A 64 -4.67 -7.59 -4.01
C PHE A 64 -4.54 -6.32 -4.86
N ASP A 65 -4.82 -5.18 -4.27
CA ASP A 65 -4.71 -3.86 -4.90
C ASP A 65 -4.02 -2.88 -3.96
N ARG A 66 -3.96 -1.60 -4.35
CA ARG A 66 -3.36 -0.54 -3.53
C ARG A 66 -4.04 -0.35 -2.16
N CYS A 67 -5.30 -0.76 -2.02
CA CYS A 67 -6.07 -0.66 -0.78
C CYS A 67 -5.88 -1.84 0.16
N SER A 68 -5.15 -2.87 -0.29
CA SER A 68 -4.89 -4.06 0.50
C SER A 68 -3.80 -3.80 1.54
N LYS A 69 -4.09 -4.17 2.79
CA LYS A 69 -3.23 -3.91 3.95
C LYS A 69 -2.66 -5.19 4.52
N SER A 70 -1.41 -5.11 5.01
CA SER A 70 -0.71 -6.23 5.62
C SER A 70 -0.85 -7.51 4.77
N VAL A 71 -0.49 -7.43 3.48
CA VAL A 71 -0.71 -8.49 2.49
C VAL A 71 0.12 -9.74 2.78
N ARG A 72 1.28 -9.57 3.41
CA ARG A 72 2.19 -10.64 3.82
C ARG A 72 1.96 -11.01 5.29
N ASP A 73 2.15 -12.28 5.62
CA ASP A 73 2.33 -12.72 7.00
C ASP A 73 3.71 -12.30 7.50
N CYS A 74 3.75 -11.34 8.43
CA CYS A 74 4.98 -10.70 8.91
C CYS A 74 5.95 -11.69 9.58
N GLY A 75 5.45 -12.80 10.11
CA GLY A 75 6.28 -13.81 10.80
C GLY A 75 6.88 -14.85 9.86
N CYS A 76 6.53 -14.82 8.58
CA CYS A 76 6.88 -15.85 7.61
C CYS A 76 8.01 -15.37 6.69
N SER A 77 9.01 -16.24 6.48
CA SER A 77 10.18 -15.98 5.65
C SER A 77 10.30 -16.92 4.43
N ARG A 78 9.20 -17.62 4.09
CA ARG A 78 9.16 -18.56 2.97
C ARG A 78 9.30 -17.82 1.64
N ARG A 79 10.32 -18.22 0.88
CA ARG A 79 10.66 -17.67 -0.43
C ARG A 79 10.54 -18.74 -1.50
N GLY A 80 10.26 -18.33 -2.72
CA GLY A 80 10.26 -19.23 -3.87
C GLY A 80 9.96 -18.52 -5.18
N ARG A 81 9.84 -19.32 -6.23
CA ARG A 81 9.60 -18.81 -7.58
C ARG A 81 8.16 -18.34 -7.72
N LEU A 82 7.99 -17.10 -8.19
CA LEU A 82 6.69 -16.53 -8.54
C LEU A 82 6.81 -15.66 -9.79
N PHE A 83 5.67 -15.31 -10.38
CA PHE A 83 5.58 -14.50 -11.59
C PHE A 83 4.77 -13.25 -11.28
N VAL A 84 5.42 -12.08 -11.26
CA VAL A 84 4.79 -10.79 -10.97
C VAL A 84 4.28 -10.16 -12.26
N LYS A 85 3.04 -9.69 -12.25
CA LYS A 85 2.41 -8.97 -13.36
C LYS A 85 3.16 -7.67 -13.58
N ARG A 86 3.55 -7.40 -14.82
CA ARG A 86 4.22 -6.15 -15.18
C ARG A 86 3.26 -4.98 -15.01
N GLN A 87 3.72 -3.97 -14.29
CA GLN A 87 3.00 -2.72 -14.11
C GLN A 87 3.50 -1.68 -15.12
N PRO A 88 2.62 -0.92 -15.77
CA PRO A 88 3.04 0.21 -16.60
C PRO A 88 3.91 1.19 -15.80
N GLY A 89 5.00 1.66 -16.39
CA GLY A 89 5.90 2.64 -15.74
C GLY A 89 6.84 2.09 -14.66
N LEU A 90 6.82 0.77 -14.40
CA LEU A 90 7.71 0.13 -13.42
C LEU A 90 8.67 -0.87 -14.06
N GLU A 91 9.78 -1.09 -13.37
CA GLU A 91 10.72 -2.15 -13.73
C GLU A 91 10.06 -3.54 -13.65
N PRO A 92 10.44 -4.48 -14.53
CA PRO A 92 9.84 -5.81 -14.51
C PRO A 92 10.03 -6.50 -13.17
N GLY A 93 8.94 -6.96 -12.56
CA GLY A 93 8.96 -7.63 -11.25
C GLY A 93 8.67 -6.70 -10.07
N ALA A 94 8.68 -5.39 -10.27
CA ALA A 94 8.34 -4.42 -9.25
C ALA A 94 6.83 -4.08 -9.26
N LEU A 95 6.27 -3.87 -8.06
CA LEU A 95 4.93 -3.31 -7.87
C LEU A 95 4.95 -1.87 -7.35
N CYS A 96 6.11 -1.42 -6.88
CA CYS A 96 6.33 -0.07 -6.38
C CYS A 96 7.49 0.60 -7.14
N PRO A 97 7.44 1.94 -7.29
CA PRO A 97 8.58 2.70 -7.78
C PRO A 97 9.79 2.60 -6.86
N PRO A 98 10.99 3.01 -7.33
CA PRO A 98 12.15 3.19 -6.46
C PRO A 98 11.87 4.17 -5.31
N GLY A 99 12.48 3.89 -4.15
CA GLY A 99 12.38 4.72 -2.94
C GLY A 99 11.34 4.25 -1.92
N TYR A 100 10.49 3.27 -2.26
CA TYR A 100 9.66 2.57 -1.28
C TYR A 100 10.47 1.43 -0.65
N ALA A 101 10.77 1.53 0.64
CA ALA A 101 11.72 0.60 1.29
C ALA A 101 11.31 0.20 2.71
N ASP A 102 10.85 1.14 3.52
CA ASP A 102 10.37 0.85 4.88
C ASP A 102 9.13 -0.02 4.79
N GLU A 103 9.20 -1.27 5.24
CA GLU A 103 8.19 -2.28 4.96
C GLU A 103 7.49 -2.75 6.23
N LEU A 104 6.16 -2.82 6.15
CA LEU A 104 5.31 -3.52 7.10
C LEU A 104 4.45 -4.54 6.37
N CYS A 105 4.86 -5.80 6.44
CA CYS A 105 4.03 -6.95 6.06
C CYS A 105 3.50 -6.83 4.62
N GLY A 106 4.37 -6.44 3.69
CA GLY A 106 4.07 -6.29 2.27
C GLY A 106 3.44 -4.96 1.86
N VAL A 107 3.40 -3.97 2.74
CA VAL A 107 3.22 -2.56 2.41
C VAL A 107 4.54 -1.85 2.61
N LYS A 108 4.96 -1.05 1.65
CA LYS A 108 6.20 -0.27 1.69
C LYS A 108 5.88 1.21 1.77
N TYR A 109 6.72 1.96 2.45
CA TYR A 109 6.54 3.39 2.66
C TYR A 109 7.69 4.21 2.06
N ARG A 110 7.37 5.45 1.72
CA ARG A 110 8.32 6.46 1.26
C ARG A 110 7.95 7.81 1.84
N LEU A 111 8.88 8.40 2.59
CA LEU A 111 8.74 9.76 3.12
C LEU A 111 9.07 10.81 2.04
N ILE A 112 8.22 11.81 1.91
CA ILE A 112 8.40 12.99 1.06
C ILE A 112 8.70 14.20 1.96
N ASN A 113 9.97 14.64 1.96
CA ASN A 113 10.43 15.75 2.78
C ASN A 113 10.03 17.14 2.25
N SER A 114 9.91 17.28 0.93
CA SER A 114 9.50 18.56 0.33
C SER A 114 8.05 18.87 0.71
N THR A 115 7.81 20.08 1.18
CA THR A 115 6.52 20.49 1.72
C THR A 115 5.56 20.98 0.64
N ALA A 116 4.28 20.63 0.74
CA ALA A 116 3.19 21.12 -0.10
C ALA A 116 1.85 20.99 0.64
N THR A 117 0.74 21.41 0.03
CA THR A 117 -0.62 21.19 0.57
C THR A 117 -0.99 19.70 0.55
N TRP A 118 -2.01 19.31 1.33
CA TRP A 118 -2.47 17.91 1.39
C TRP A 118 -2.84 17.38 -0.01
N SER A 119 -3.60 18.16 -0.78
CA SER A 119 -4.05 17.77 -2.11
C SER A 119 -2.89 17.59 -3.10
N ALA A 120 -1.86 18.45 -3.02
CA ALA A 120 -0.66 18.34 -3.84
C ALA A 120 0.16 17.10 -3.46
N GLN A 121 0.27 16.79 -2.17
CA GLN A 121 0.96 15.59 -1.71
C GLN A 121 0.21 14.31 -2.07
N LYS A 122 -1.12 14.30 -1.95
CA LYS A 122 -1.95 13.18 -2.42
C LYS A 122 -1.73 12.92 -3.90
N LEU A 123 -1.82 13.97 -4.73
CA LEU A 123 -1.57 13.86 -6.16
C LEU A 123 -0.16 13.32 -6.43
N ARG A 124 0.85 13.76 -5.66
CA ARG A 124 2.22 13.29 -5.81
C ARG A 124 2.35 11.79 -5.54
N CYS A 125 1.82 11.30 -4.42
CA CYS A 125 1.88 9.87 -4.10
C CYS A 125 1.06 9.03 -5.10
N GLU A 126 -0.10 9.52 -5.55
CA GLU A 126 -1.00 8.78 -6.46
C GLU A 126 -0.61 8.91 -7.94
N SER A 127 0.29 9.84 -8.28
CA SER A 127 0.89 9.94 -9.62
C SER A 127 2.00 8.91 -9.86
N ASP A 128 2.50 8.29 -8.78
CA ASP A 128 3.42 7.18 -8.89
C ASP A 128 2.75 5.99 -9.59
N SER A 129 3.54 5.28 -10.39
CA SER A 129 3.08 4.04 -11.03
C SER A 129 2.92 2.89 -10.03
N GLY A 130 2.13 1.89 -10.39
CA GLY A 130 1.91 0.69 -9.57
C GLY A 130 0.83 0.88 -8.52
N LEU A 131 1.07 0.37 -7.31
CA LEU A 131 0.08 0.31 -6.23
C LEU A 131 0.32 1.38 -5.16
N ALA A 132 0.81 2.54 -5.57
CA ALA A 132 1.16 3.65 -4.69
C ALA A 132 -0.04 4.57 -4.39
N MET A 133 -0.07 5.10 -3.17
CA MET A 133 -1.03 6.11 -2.72
C MET A 133 -0.50 6.89 -1.52
N LEU A 134 -1.20 7.96 -1.13
CA LEU A 134 -0.93 8.62 0.14
C LEU A 134 -1.31 7.67 1.28
N ALA A 135 -0.46 7.54 2.30
CA ALA A 135 -0.56 6.44 3.24
C ALA A 135 -1.85 6.47 4.08
N ASP A 136 -2.62 5.39 4.00
CA ASP A 136 -3.78 5.14 4.85
C ASP A 136 -3.36 4.26 6.05
N VAL A 137 -3.73 4.64 7.27
CA VAL A 137 -3.40 3.89 8.48
C VAL A 137 -4.67 3.28 9.06
N THR A 138 -4.86 1.98 8.93
CA THR A 138 -6.15 1.33 9.21
C THR A 138 -6.21 0.61 10.55
N ASN A 139 -5.09 0.51 11.26
CA ASN A 139 -5.01 -0.14 12.56
C ASN A 139 -3.83 0.36 13.41
N SER A 140 -3.81 -0.02 14.68
CA SER A 140 -2.78 0.40 15.65
C SER A 140 -1.37 -0.08 15.32
N SER A 141 -1.22 -1.23 14.64
CA SER A 141 0.09 -1.75 14.21
C SER A 141 0.68 -0.87 13.11
N GLU A 142 -0.13 -0.48 12.13
CA GLU A 142 0.28 0.47 11.08
C GLU A 142 0.64 1.83 11.69
N MET A 143 -0.17 2.33 12.64
CA MET A 143 0.14 3.61 13.31
C MET A 143 1.47 3.53 14.08
N SER A 144 1.73 2.41 14.76
CA SER A 144 2.99 2.19 15.49
C SER A 144 4.19 2.14 14.54
N HIS A 145 4.03 1.56 13.35
CA HIS A 145 5.07 1.54 12.32
C HIS A 145 5.33 2.94 11.74
N VAL A 146 4.26 3.69 11.44
CA VAL A 146 4.37 5.11 11.04
C VAL A 146 5.10 5.92 12.10
N GLU A 147 4.82 5.67 13.38
CA GLU A 147 5.52 6.34 14.47
C GLU A 147 7.01 5.99 14.52
N ALA A 148 7.36 4.71 14.36
CA ALA A 148 8.74 4.27 14.32
C ALA A 148 9.51 4.91 13.15
N MET A 149 8.91 4.96 11.95
CA MET A 149 9.49 5.63 10.79
C MET A 149 9.66 7.13 11.02
N TYR A 150 8.63 7.80 11.54
CA TYR A 150 8.67 9.23 11.80
C TYR A 150 9.79 9.59 12.79
N THR A 151 9.95 8.79 13.86
CA THR A 151 11.02 8.94 14.84
C THR A 151 12.39 8.72 14.22
N ALA A 152 12.56 7.62 13.47
CA ALA A 152 13.84 7.27 12.86
C ALA A 152 14.31 8.29 11.81
N LEU A 153 13.38 8.80 10.99
CA LEU A 153 13.68 9.74 9.93
C LEU A 153 13.72 11.19 10.41
N SER A 154 13.08 11.49 11.54
CA SER A 154 13.07 12.82 12.19
C SER A 154 12.85 13.98 11.21
N PRO A 155 11.73 14.00 10.46
CA PRO A 155 11.52 14.98 9.39
C PRO A 155 11.44 16.44 9.86
N GLY A 156 11.26 16.68 11.17
CA GLY A 156 11.18 18.02 11.76
C GLY A 156 9.89 18.80 11.46
N VAL A 157 9.04 18.28 10.58
CA VAL A 157 7.74 18.84 10.21
C VAL A 157 6.65 17.77 10.28
N ALA A 158 5.39 18.19 10.30
CA ALA A 158 4.27 17.27 10.13
C ALA A 158 4.35 16.56 8.77
N VAL A 159 3.79 15.35 8.70
CA VAL A 159 3.68 14.58 7.45
C VAL A 159 2.23 14.18 7.24
N TYR A 160 1.68 14.57 6.09
CA TYR A 160 0.32 14.21 5.72
C TYR A 160 0.16 12.70 5.51
N LEU A 161 -1.03 12.23 5.87
CA LEU A 161 -1.55 10.89 5.59
C LEU A 161 -2.83 11.01 4.74
N GLY A 162 -3.34 9.89 4.23
CA GLY A 162 -4.44 9.82 3.26
C GLY A 162 -5.82 10.22 3.78
N GLY A 163 -5.94 10.43 5.09
CA GLY A 163 -7.18 10.74 5.77
C GLY A 163 -7.61 12.18 5.52
N TYR A 164 -8.89 12.36 5.17
CA TYR A 164 -9.50 13.65 4.93
C TYR A 164 -10.93 13.69 5.45
N ARG A 165 -11.38 14.87 5.89
CA ARG A 165 -12.75 15.09 6.34
C ARG A 165 -13.65 15.49 5.17
N VAL A 166 -14.49 14.55 4.75
CA VAL A 166 -15.38 14.73 3.57
C VAL A 166 -16.72 15.37 3.91
N PHE A 167 -17.20 15.22 5.15
CA PHE A 167 -18.40 15.91 5.63
C PHE A 167 -18.29 16.21 7.13
N PRO A 168 -18.62 17.43 7.58
CA PRO A 168 -18.73 17.70 9.00
C PRO A 168 -20.04 17.11 9.54
N GLY A 169 -19.95 16.34 10.63
CA GLY A 169 -21.11 15.86 11.40
C GLY A 169 -21.28 16.61 12.72
N ALA A 170 -21.98 15.98 13.67
CA ALA A 170 -22.19 16.54 15.00
C ALA A 170 -20.94 16.43 15.89
N ALA A 171 -20.09 15.43 15.64
CA ALA A 171 -18.82 15.22 16.34
C ALA A 171 -17.61 15.60 15.47
N GLN A 172 -16.47 15.89 16.10
CA GLN A 172 -15.21 16.17 15.39
C GLN A 172 -14.67 14.94 14.67
N THR A 173 -14.98 13.73 15.15
CA THR A 173 -14.66 12.44 14.53
C THR A 173 -15.54 12.08 13.33
N ASP A 174 -16.64 12.80 13.10
CA ASP A 174 -17.53 12.51 11.99
C ASP A 174 -16.92 12.90 10.64
N GLY A 175 -17.07 11.98 9.67
CA GLY A 175 -16.79 12.18 8.25
C GLY A 175 -15.32 12.12 7.85
N TRP A 176 -14.46 11.55 8.70
CA TRP A 176 -13.08 11.25 8.37
C TRP A 176 -12.96 9.94 7.60
N LEU A 177 -12.36 10.02 6.41
CA LEU A 177 -12.11 8.87 5.54
C LEU A 177 -10.66 8.85 5.08
N TRP A 178 -10.07 7.67 5.04
CA TRP A 178 -8.94 7.32 4.20
C TRP A 178 -9.37 7.41 2.73
N THR A 179 -9.03 8.52 2.06
CA THR A 179 -9.72 8.92 0.82
C THR A 179 -9.41 8.05 -0.39
N ALA A 180 -8.22 7.43 -0.45
CA ALA A 180 -7.84 6.59 -1.57
C ALA A 180 -8.68 5.31 -1.65
N CYS A 181 -9.07 4.80 -0.49
CA CYS A 181 -9.74 3.50 -0.33
C CYS A 181 -11.15 3.58 0.26
N ASN A 182 -11.62 4.78 0.57
CA ASN A 182 -12.96 5.03 1.13
C ASN A 182 -13.21 4.22 2.41
N ILE A 183 -12.22 4.22 3.32
CA ILE A 183 -12.29 3.52 4.61
C ILE A 183 -12.49 4.56 5.71
N THR A 184 -13.42 4.34 6.63
CA THR A 184 -13.59 5.21 7.80
C THR A 184 -12.35 5.19 8.68
N VAL A 185 -11.92 6.36 9.13
CA VAL A 185 -10.81 6.46 10.09
C VAL A 185 -11.29 5.90 11.43
N ASP A 186 -10.57 4.91 11.96
CA ASP A 186 -10.87 4.29 13.26
C ASP A 186 -10.53 5.27 14.40
N ASP A 187 -11.49 5.49 15.30
CA ASP A 187 -11.36 6.43 16.42
C ASP A 187 -10.16 6.11 17.34
N THR A 188 -9.71 4.86 17.39
CA THR A 188 -8.58 4.43 18.22
C THR A 188 -7.22 4.92 17.73
N LEU A 189 -7.15 5.41 16.49
CA LEU A 189 -5.93 5.89 15.84
C LEU A 189 -5.58 7.32 16.24
N TRP A 190 -6.57 8.10 16.66
CA TRP A 190 -6.38 9.48 17.07
C TRP A 190 -5.49 9.61 18.31
N GLY A 191 -4.72 10.69 18.33
CA GLY A 191 -4.00 11.15 19.50
C GLY A 191 -4.96 11.51 20.63
N SER A 192 -4.43 11.56 21.85
CA SER A 192 -5.22 11.99 23.00
C SER A 192 -5.70 13.42 22.79
N GLY A 193 -7.02 13.61 22.75
CA GLY A 193 -7.65 14.91 22.50
C GLY A 193 -7.89 15.22 21.03
N GLU A 194 -7.54 14.32 20.11
CA GLU A 194 -7.74 14.46 18.66
C GLU A 194 -8.97 13.66 18.18
N PRO A 195 -9.59 14.05 17.05
CA PRO A 195 -9.38 15.31 16.35
C PRO A 195 -9.92 16.48 17.18
N ASN A 196 -9.23 17.61 17.19
CA ASN A 196 -9.52 18.72 18.10
C ASN A 196 -10.14 19.95 17.43
N SER A 197 -10.29 19.96 16.10
CA SER A 197 -10.78 21.10 15.34
C SER A 197 -11.93 20.74 14.39
N PHE A 198 -12.89 21.67 14.25
CA PHE A 198 -13.92 21.57 13.22
C PHE A 198 -13.48 22.14 11.87
N GLY A 199 -12.44 22.98 11.87
CA GLY A 199 -11.93 23.63 10.65
C GLY A 199 -10.90 22.78 9.91
N GLU A 200 -10.23 21.87 10.61
CA GLU A 200 -9.21 21.00 10.04
C GLU A 200 -9.82 19.86 9.25
N LYS A 201 -9.13 19.50 8.15
CA LYS A 201 -9.66 18.59 7.14
C LYS A 201 -8.69 17.50 6.73
N ALA A 202 -7.41 17.61 7.06
CA ALA A 202 -6.41 16.62 6.70
C ALA A 202 -5.91 15.89 7.93
N THR A 203 -5.46 14.66 7.74
CA THR A 203 -4.79 13.88 8.80
C THR A 203 -3.29 13.90 8.64
N ALA A 204 -2.57 13.81 9.76
CA ALA A 204 -1.12 13.75 9.75
C ALA A 204 -0.54 13.00 10.94
N ARG A 205 0.75 12.67 10.83
CA ARG A 205 1.64 12.46 11.96
C ARG A 205 2.38 13.78 12.26
N TYR A 206 2.32 14.25 13.50
CA TYR A 206 2.75 15.60 13.88
C TYR A 206 3.79 15.62 15.01
N PRO A 207 4.91 16.37 14.94
CA PRO A 207 6.08 16.18 15.80
C PRO A 207 5.84 15.83 17.27
N THR A 208 4.90 16.50 17.93
CA THR A 208 4.61 16.39 19.36
C THR A 208 3.57 15.32 19.73
N VAL A 209 2.88 14.71 18.76
CA VAL A 209 1.79 13.74 19.00
C VAL A 209 2.10 12.42 18.26
N PRO A 210 2.36 11.31 18.97
CA PRO A 210 2.81 10.02 18.38
C PRO A 210 1.72 9.25 17.60
N LYS A 211 0.54 9.84 17.47
CA LYS A 211 -0.67 9.26 16.87
C LYS A 211 -1.21 10.19 15.79
N LEU A 212 -2.36 9.83 15.23
CA LEU A 212 -3.05 10.64 14.22
C LEU A 212 -3.55 11.95 14.81
N VAL A 213 -3.37 13.06 14.09
CA VAL A 213 -3.92 14.37 14.41
C VAL A 213 -4.71 14.91 13.21
N ASP A 214 -5.65 15.82 13.45
CA ASP A 214 -6.22 16.67 12.40
C ASP A 214 -5.40 17.95 12.24
N ILE A 215 -5.17 18.36 11.00
CA ILE A 215 -4.44 19.59 10.65
C ILE A 215 -5.03 20.24 9.40
N THR A 216 -4.59 21.47 9.14
CA THR A 216 -4.99 22.20 7.94
C THR A 216 -4.51 21.49 6.69
N ASP A 217 -5.37 21.40 5.68
CA ASP A 217 -5.07 20.83 4.37
C ASP A 217 -4.28 21.81 3.47
N SER A 218 -4.26 23.09 3.86
CA SER A 218 -3.56 24.17 3.17
C SER A 218 -2.12 24.39 3.66
N GLY A 219 -1.72 23.71 4.73
CA GLY A 219 -0.39 23.83 5.31
C GLY A 219 0.69 23.20 4.43
N ALA A 220 1.88 23.79 4.46
CA ALA A 220 3.04 23.26 3.76
C ALA A 220 3.74 22.19 4.62
N TYR A 221 3.40 20.93 4.38
CA TYR A 221 3.92 19.79 5.15
C TYR A 221 4.47 18.69 4.25
N GLY A 222 5.28 17.82 4.82
CA GLY A 222 5.75 16.61 4.13
C GLY A 222 4.60 15.62 3.93
N ALA A 223 4.90 14.44 3.40
CA ALA A 223 3.90 13.39 3.23
C ALA A 223 4.51 12.01 3.37
N LEU A 224 3.70 11.04 3.80
CA LEU A 224 4.06 9.64 3.76
C LEU A 224 3.26 8.97 2.65
N CYS A 225 3.95 8.49 1.61
CA CYS A 225 3.34 7.63 0.62
C CYS A 225 3.48 6.17 1.05
N GLU A 226 2.54 5.33 0.64
CA GLU A 226 2.66 3.88 0.76
C GLU A 226 2.45 3.20 -0.60
N CYS A 227 2.92 1.97 -0.72
CA CYS A 227 2.73 1.16 -1.90
C CYS A 227 2.75 -0.33 -1.55
N VAL A 228 1.83 -1.10 -2.12
CA VAL A 228 1.68 -2.53 -1.83
C VAL A 228 2.65 -3.35 -2.68
N SER A 229 3.64 -3.98 -2.04
CA SER A 229 4.58 -4.90 -2.69
C SER A 229 5.08 -5.94 -1.68
N PRO A 230 4.51 -7.15 -1.67
CA PRO A 230 4.83 -8.16 -0.67
C PRO A 230 5.95 -9.13 -1.09
N PHE A 231 6.47 -9.02 -2.32
CA PHE A 231 7.28 -10.08 -2.94
C PHE A 231 8.78 -9.96 -2.70
N ASP A 232 9.28 -8.77 -2.40
CA ASP A 232 10.68 -8.48 -2.12
C ASP A 232 11.04 -8.58 -0.63
#